data_AF-A0AAV5VY03-F1
#
_entry.id   AF-A0AAV5VY03-F1
#
_cell.length_a   1.000
_cell.length_b   1.000
_cell.length_c   1.000
_cell.angle_alpha   90.00
_cell.angle_beta   90.00
_cell.angle_gamma   90.00
#
_symmetry.space_group_name_H-M   'P 1'
#
loop_
_entity.id
_entity.type
_entity.pdbx_description
1 polymer ?
#
loop_
_entity_poly.entity_id
_entity_poly.type
_entity_poly.pdbx_seq_one_letter_code
_entity_poly.pdbx_strand_id
1 'polypeptide(L)'
;QELGVPFLFRKLAASLTVTSIIKREGKKWTFVQESAFKTCANEFELDKEFEEHMADGRNFMTTVTLTPDNKLISRQRKIKSEDKESIFTRFLEDN
;
A
#
# COMPACT_ATOMS: atom_id res chain seq x y z
N GLN A 1 -1.02 -19.65 6.54
CA GLN A 1 -0.54 -20.20 5.24
C GLN A 1 -1.58 -19.80 4.20
N GLU A 2 -1.45 -18.64 3.50
CA GLU A 2 -2.66 -18.02 2.90
C GLU A 2 -2.55 -17.41 1.49
N LEU A 3 -1.40 -17.42 0.81
CA LEU A 3 -1.29 -16.78 -0.52
C LEU A 3 -0.66 -17.64 -1.63
N GLY A 4 -0.46 -18.94 -1.45
CA GLY A 4 0.08 -19.81 -2.51
C GLY A 4 1.54 -19.48 -2.94
N VAL A 5 2.22 -18.56 -2.25
CA VAL A 5 3.59 -18.14 -2.56
C VAL A 5 4.59 -19.23 -2.16
N PRO A 6 5.45 -19.74 -3.06
CA PRO A 6 6.44 -20.77 -2.74
C PRO A 6 7.40 -20.36 -1.62
N PHE A 7 7.90 -21.32 -0.83
CA PHE A 7 8.70 -21.06 0.38
C PHE A 7 9.94 -20.17 0.14
N LEU A 8 10.62 -20.33 -1.00
CA LEU A 8 11.78 -19.53 -1.36
C LEU A 8 11.43 -18.04 -1.54
N PHE A 9 10.30 -17.76 -2.19
CA PHE A 9 9.78 -16.40 -2.33
C PHE A 9 9.32 -15.81 -0.99
N ARG A 10 8.80 -16.63 -0.06
CA ARG A 10 8.48 -16.17 1.30
C ARG A 10 9.73 -15.73 2.07
N LYS A 11 10.86 -16.43 1.89
CA LYS A 11 12.12 -16.09 2.56
C LYS A 11 12.77 -14.83 1.96
N LEU A 12 12.70 -14.68 0.64
CA LEU A 12 13.15 -13.46 -0.04
C LEU A 12 12.26 -12.26 0.30
N ALA A 13 10.95 -12.45 0.39
CA ALA A 13 10.00 -11.42 0.81
C ALA A 13 10.26 -10.93 2.24
N ALA A 14 10.69 -11.83 3.14
CA ALA A 14 11.07 -11.45 4.50
C ALA A 14 12.38 -10.62 4.56
N SER A 15 13.23 -10.68 3.53
CA SER A 15 14.47 -9.89 3.42
C SER A 15 14.33 -8.64 2.54
N LEU A 16 13.17 -8.40 1.94
CA LEU A 16 12.92 -7.22 1.11
C LEU A 16 12.67 -6.03 2.01
N THR A 17 13.70 -5.20 2.18
CA THR A 17 13.51 -3.83 2.65
C THR A 17 12.70 -3.09 1.59
N VAL A 18 11.47 -2.71 1.94
CA VAL A 18 10.64 -1.80 1.14
C VAL A 18 10.70 -0.44 1.79
N THR A 19 11.26 0.54 1.10
CA THR A 19 11.26 1.92 1.56
C THR A 19 9.92 2.54 1.18
N SER A 20 9.16 3.00 2.18
CA SER A 20 7.89 3.69 1.98
C SER A 20 8.07 5.18 2.25
N ILE A 21 7.85 6.00 1.24
CA ILE A 21 7.96 7.47 1.33
C ILE A 21 6.56 8.05 1.17
N ILE A 22 6.09 8.75 2.19
CA ILE A 22 4.81 9.47 2.16
C ILE A 22 5.12 10.96 2.12
N LYS A 23 4.67 11.65 1.08
CA LYS A 23 4.79 13.10 0.92
C LYS A 23 3.41 13.73 0.89
N ARG A 24 3.31 14.95 1.41
CA ARG A 24 2.09 15.75 1.38
C ARG A 24 2.42 17.15 0.86
N GLU A 25 1.77 17.53 -0.23
CA GLU A 25 1.83 18.87 -0.83
C GLU A 25 0.42 19.47 -0.83
N GLY A 26 0.11 20.23 0.23
CA GLY A 26 -1.22 20.78 0.46
C GLY A 26 -2.29 19.68 0.66
N LYS A 27 -3.11 19.46 -0.37
CA LYS A 27 -4.17 18.42 -0.40
C LYS A 27 -3.73 17.14 -1.11
N LYS A 28 -2.68 17.20 -1.94
CA LYS A 28 -2.17 16.04 -2.66
C LYS A 28 -1.21 15.26 -1.78
N TRP A 29 -1.38 13.94 -1.79
CA TRP A 29 -0.50 12.98 -1.14
C TRP A 29 0.17 12.13 -2.19
N THR A 30 1.44 11.84 -1.98
CA THR A 30 2.21 10.92 -2.82
C THR A 30 2.73 9.80 -1.95
N PHE A 31 2.40 8.57 -2.31
CA PHE A 31 2.94 7.36 -1.69
C PHE A 31 3.86 6.66 -2.67
N VAL A 32 5.16 6.65 -2.34
CA VAL A 32 6.17 5.95 -3.11
C VAL A 32 6.63 4.73 -2.32
N GLN A 33 6.55 3.57 -2.95
CA GLN A 33 7.13 2.34 -2.45
C GLN A 33 8.30 1.94 -3.35
N GLU A 34 9.50 1.98 -2.78
CA GLU A 34 10.72 1.53 -3.43
C GLU A 34 11.06 0.15 -2.90
N SER A 35 11.20 -0.81 -3.81
CA SER A 35 11.61 -2.18 -3.50
C SER A 35 12.72 -2.61 -4.45
N ALA A 36 13.42 -3.70 -4.12
CA ALA A 36 14.45 -4.26 -5.01
C ALA A 36 13.93 -4.70 -6.39
N PHE A 37 12.61 -4.81 -6.58
CA PHE A 37 12.00 -5.22 -7.85
C PHE A 37 11.51 -4.04 -8.69
N LYS A 38 10.79 -3.12 -8.06
CA LYS A 38 10.13 -2.00 -8.74
C LYS A 38 9.84 -0.88 -7.75
N THR A 39 10.00 0.35 -8.23
CA THR A 39 9.48 1.55 -7.59
C THR A 39 8.08 1.84 -8.11
N CYS A 40 7.12 1.98 -7.20
CA CYS A 40 5.75 2.38 -7.51
C CYS A 40 5.45 3.71 -6.82
N ALA A 41 4.90 4.66 -7.55
CA ALA A 41 4.46 5.95 -7.01
C ALA A 41 2.98 6.12 -7.31
N ASN A 42 2.18 6.39 -6.28
CA ASN A 42 0.76 6.65 -6.39
C ASN A 42 0.46 8.04 -5.81
N GLU A 43 -0.32 8.83 -6.53
CA GLU A 43 -0.82 10.13 -6.06
C GLU A 43 -2.30 10.01 -5.69
N PHE A 44 -2.67 10.55 -4.54
CA PHE A 44 -4.05 10.50 -4.04
C PHE A 44 -4.39 11.73 -3.22
N GLU A 45 -5.69 11.89 -2.96
CA GLU A 45 -6.20 12.82 -1.94
C GLU A 45 -6.88 12.00 -0.84
N LEU A 46 -6.85 12.49 0.40
CA LEU A 46 -7.55 11.82 1.49
C LEU A 46 -9.06 11.76 1.22
N ASP A 47 -9.65 10.65 1.63
CA ASP A 47 -11.09 10.36 1.52
C ASP A 47 -11.63 10.39 0.09
N LYS A 48 -10.73 10.28 -0.91
CA LYS A 48 -11.08 10.07 -2.31
C LYS A 48 -10.58 8.71 -2.77
N GLU A 49 -11.41 8.10 -3.61
CA GLU A 49 -11.11 6.81 -4.20
C GLU A 49 -10.23 6.99 -5.47
N PHE A 50 -9.19 6.18 -5.61
CA PHE A 50 -8.26 6.19 -6.75
C PHE A 50 -7.82 4.78 -7.14
N GLU A 51 -7.38 4.60 -8.39
CA GLU A 51 -6.79 3.35 -8.84
C GLU A 51 -5.34 3.26 -8.37
N GLU A 52 -5.04 2.28 -7.53
CA GLU A 52 -3.71 2.01 -7.01
C GLU A 52 -3.06 0.87 -7.81
N HIS A 53 -1.85 1.13 -8.31
CA HIS A 53 -1.07 0.16 -9.05
C HIS A 53 0.04 -0.42 -8.18
N MET A 54 -0.02 -1.75 -7.96
CA MET A 54 1.00 -2.46 -7.21
C MET A 54 2.18 -2.92 -8.08
N ALA A 55 3.32 -3.13 -7.44
CA ALA A 55 4.56 -3.56 -8.09
C ALA A 55 4.43 -4.93 -8.80
N ASP A 56 3.55 -5.80 -8.31
CA ASP A 56 3.27 -7.12 -8.86
C ASP A 56 2.24 -7.13 -10.00
N GLY A 57 1.76 -5.95 -10.44
CA GLY A 57 0.83 -5.79 -11.55
C GLY A 57 -0.64 -5.92 -11.18
N ARG A 58 -0.96 -6.05 -9.89
CA ARG A 58 -2.35 -5.97 -9.40
C ARG A 58 -2.80 -4.51 -9.28
N ASN A 59 -4.06 -4.27 -9.61
CA ASN A 59 -4.69 -2.96 -9.46
C ASN A 59 -5.83 -3.08 -8.45
N PHE A 60 -5.92 -2.10 -7.56
CA PHE A 60 -6.96 -1.99 -6.55
C PHE A 60 -7.64 -0.64 -6.64
N MET A 61 -8.89 -0.60 -6.23
CA MET A 61 -9.58 0.65 -6.00
C MET A 61 -9.40 1.02 -4.53
N THR A 62 -8.66 2.09 -4.27
CA THR A 62 -8.13 2.40 -2.94
C THR A 62 -8.68 3.72 -2.42
N THR A 63 -9.06 3.74 -1.15
CA THR A 63 -9.34 4.98 -0.40
C THR A 63 -8.44 5.05 0.82
N VAL A 64 -7.84 6.22 1.05
CA VAL A 64 -6.97 6.46 2.22
C VAL A 64 -7.60 7.52 3.10
N THR A 65 -7.79 7.18 4.37
CA THR A 65 -8.35 8.07 5.40
C THR A 65 -7.33 8.30 6.49
N LEU A 66 -7.18 9.55 6.94
CA LEU A 66 -6.42 9.90 8.14
C LEU A 66 -7.39 10.03 9.31
N THR A 67 -7.22 9.20 10.33
CA THR A 67 -8.07 9.21 11.51
C THR A 67 -7.64 10.29 12.52
N PRO A 68 -8.51 10.66 13.48
CA PRO A 68 -8.18 11.64 14.53
C PRO A 68 -7.00 11.22 15.42
N ASP A 69 -6.71 9.93 15.53
CA ASP A 69 -5.59 9.35 16.28
C ASP A 69 -4.30 9.21 15.42
N ASN A 70 -4.17 10.02 14.35
CA ASN A 70 -3.00 10.05 13.46
C ASN A 70 -2.67 8.71 12.78
N LYS A 71 -3.69 7.88 12.51
CA LYS A 71 -3.51 6.64 11.75
C LYS A 71 -3.95 6.82 10.30
N LEU A 72 -3.13 6.34 9.38
CA LEU A 72 -3.49 6.23 7.97
C LEU A 72 -4.10 4.85 7.72
N ILE A 73 -5.39 4.82 7.36
CA ILE A 73 -6.11 3.62 6.98
C ILE A 73 -6.29 3.61 5.46
N SER A 74 -5.61 2.69 4.78
CA SER A 74 -5.80 2.43 3.35
C SER A 74 -6.71 1.22 3.16
N ARG A 75 -7.84 1.39 2.47
CA ARG A 75 -8.77 0.30 2.12
C ARG A 75 -8.66 0.01 0.64
N GLN A 76 -8.23 -1.20 0.29
CA GLN A 76 -8.07 -1.67 -1.08
C GLN A 76 -9.21 -2.61 -1.44
N ARG A 77 -10.06 -2.18 -2.36
CA ARG A 77 -11.11 -3.00 -2.95
C ARG A 77 -10.57 -3.66 -4.21
N LYS A 78 -10.88 -4.94 -4.35
CA LYS A 78 -10.47 -5.72 -5.51
C LYS A 78 -11.17 -5.23 -6.77
N ILE A 79 -10.42 -5.11 -7.86
CA ILE A 79 -10.98 -4.86 -9.20
C ILE A 79 -11.29 -6.21 -9.87
N LYS A 80 -10.39 -7.18 -9.76
CA LYS A 80 -10.61 -8.55 -10.26
C LYS A 80 -11.23 -9.41 -9.17
N SER A 81 -12.14 -10.32 -9.56
CA SER A 81 -12.87 -11.17 -8.61
C SER A 81 -11.98 -12.14 -7.83
N GLU A 82 -10.87 -12.58 -8.43
CA GLU A 82 -9.86 -13.48 -7.88
C GLU A 82 -8.96 -12.84 -6.81
N ASP A 83 -8.85 -11.51 -6.83
CA ASP A 83 -8.08 -10.77 -5.84
C ASP A 83 -8.81 -10.72 -4.50
N LYS A 84 -8.07 -10.36 -3.44
CA LYS A 84 -8.60 -10.19 -2.09
C LYS A 84 -8.52 -8.73 -1.69
N GLU A 85 -9.59 -8.26 -1.06
CA GLU A 85 -9.59 -6.94 -0.44
C GLU A 85 -8.61 -6.89 0.72
N SER A 86 -8.03 -5.72 0.96
CA SER A 86 -7.01 -5.52 2.00
C SER A 86 -7.24 -4.21 2.74
N ILE A 87 -6.92 -4.20 4.03
CA ILE A 87 -6.92 -2.99 4.86
C ILE A 87 -5.53 -2.84 5.47
N PHE A 88 -4.88 -1.72 5.20
CA PHE A 88 -3.59 -1.36 5.79
C PHE A 88 -3.80 -0.24 6.80
N THR A 89 -3.32 -0.45 8.03
CA THR A 89 -3.28 0.60 9.05
C THR A 89 -1.83 0.95 9.32
N ARG A 90 -1.47 2.23 9.16
CA ARG A 90 -0.14 2.76 9.45
C ARG A 90 -0.26 3.83 10.52
N PHE A 91 0.62 3.78 11.52
CA PHE A 91 0.69 4.77 12.59
C PHE A 91 2.16 4.98 12.96
N LEU A 92 2.45 6.16 13.50
CA LEU A 92 3.73 6.47 14.11
C LEU A 92 3.61 6.18 15.60
N GLU A 93 4.56 5.43 16.14
CA GLU A 93 4.70 5.19 17.57
C GLU A 93 6.02 5.83 17.98
N ASP A 94 5.95 6.87 18.81
CA ASP A 94 7.14 7.46 19.41
C ASP A 94 7.66 6.49 20.48
N ASN A 95 8.93 6.08 20.35
CA ASN A 95 9.64 5.26 21.35
C ASN A 95 10.16 6.13 22.50
#